data_AF-S5MK50-F1
#
_entry.id   AF-S5MK50-F1
#
_cell.length_a   1.000
_cell.length_b   1.000
_cell.length_c   1.000
_cell.angle_alpha   90.00
_cell.angle_beta   90.00
_cell.angle_gamma   90.00
#
_symmetry.space_group_name_H-M   'P 1'
#
loop_
_entity.id
_entity.type
_entity.pdbx_description
1 polymer ?
#
loop_
_entity_poly.entity_id
_entity_poly.type
_entity_poly.pdbx_seq_one_letter_code
_entity_poly.pdbx_strand_id
1 'polypeptide(L)'
;MLIEQIVKRFKKKMIESTLEDFKFRWEFEDFFRVLNIDNFFTMMEKQLNIKFNFNQEQDIKEKVLKIREWIEFNINDIKEIELQLNEMNKLDNLIHMIYIETKKIINNGLIVYLFYEKIHMSIEYNGNLYDTEDFFNLKLAKYKEELEKHLFVFLRSLNKNNIKENYSL
;
A
#
# COMPACT_ATOMS: atom_id res chain seq x y z
N MET A 1 21.20 10.39 1.95
CA MET A 1 20.54 9.67 0.83
C MET A 1 19.01 9.79 0.93
N LEU A 2 18.26 9.64 -0.17
CA LEU A 2 16.79 9.84 -0.18
C LEU A 2 16.05 8.90 0.77
N ILE A 3 16.50 7.64 0.86
CA ILE A 3 15.95 6.64 1.80
C ILE A 3 16.02 7.13 3.26
N GLU A 4 17.17 7.68 3.68
CA GLU A 4 17.34 8.19 5.05
C GLU A 4 16.38 9.36 5.34
N GLN A 5 16.10 10.17 4.32
CA GLN A 5 15.14 11.27 4.44
C GLN A 5 13.70 10.75 4.56
N ILE A 6 13.33 9.70 3.82
CA ILE A 6 12.02 9.04 3.94
C ILE A 6 11.83 8.51 5.37
N VAL A 7 12.79 7.72 5.87
CA VAL A 7 12.71 7.09 7.19
C VAL A 7 12.58 8.14 8.30
N LYS A 8 13.32 9.25 8.22
CA LYS A 8 13.25 10.33 9.23
C LYS A 8 11.92 11.09 9.23
N ARG A 9 11.23 11.14 8.10
CA ARG A 9 10.03 11.96 7.90
C ARG A 9 8.74 11.22 8.21
N PHE A 10 8.74 9.90 8.07
CA PHE A 10 7.56 9.10 8.35
C PHE A 10 7.45 8.75 9.84
N LYS A 11 6.24 8.82 10.38
CA LYS A 11 5.90 8.42 11.74
C LYS A 11 4.78 7.40 11.70
N LYS A 12 4.80 6.46 12.64
CA LYS A 12 3.72 5.50 12.90
C LYS A 12 2.37 6.22 12.99
N LYS A 13 1.34 5.65 12.34
CA LYS A 13 -0.03 6.19 12.35
C LYS A 13 -1.03 5.07 12.55
N MET A 14 -1.98 5.28 13.46
CA MET A 14 -3.15 4.42 13.57
C MET A 14 -4.15 4.79 12.48
N ILE A 15 -4.63 3.79 11.76
CA ILE A 15 -5.62 3.93 10.71
C ILE A 15 -6.87 3.17 11.13
N GLU A 16 -8.02 3.83 10.95
CA GLU A 16 -9.34 3.22 11.11
C GLU A 16 -9.98 3.07 9.73
N SER A 17 -10.66 1.95 9.53
CA SER A 17 -11.51 1.67 8.38
C SER A 17 -12.80 1.05 8.86
N THR A 18 -13.89 1.35 8.18
CA THR A 18 -15.19 0.71 8.40
C THR A 18 -15.56 -0.04 7.13
N LEU A 19 -16.01 -1.28 7.30
CA LEU A 19 -16.54 -2.11 6.23
C LEU A 19 -17.78 -2.81 6.80
N GLU A 20 -18.94 -2.56 6.18
CA GLU A 20 -20.24 -2.87 6.78
C GLU A 20 -20.31 -2.32 8.22
N ASP A 21 -20.72 -3.14 9.19
CA ASP A 21 -20.79 -2.78 10.61
C ASP A 21 -19.47 -2.99 11.38
N PHE A 22 -18.40 -3.44 10.71
CA PHE A 22 -17.12 -3.76 11.35
C PHE A 22 -16.15 -2.58 11.31
N LYS A 23 -15.45 -2.35 12.42
CA LYS A 23 -14.41 -1.32 12.55
C LYS A 23 -13.03 -1.96 12.68
N PHE A 24 -12.23 -1.81 11.63
CA PHE A 24 -10.87 -2.31 11.58
C PHE A 24 -9.90 -1.19 11.94
N ARG A 25 -9.00 -1.48 12.89
CA ARG A 25 -8.00 -0.51 13.34
C ARG A 25 -6.61 -1.13 13.26
N TRP A 26 -5.82 -0.69 12.29
CA TRP A 26 -4.47 -1.18 12.07
C TRP A 26 -3.43 -0.06 12.19
N GLU A 27 -2.19 -0.47 12.43
CA GLU A 27 -1.05 0.43 12.53
C GLU A 27 -0.30 0.45 11.22
N PHE A 28 -0.11 1.65 10.66
CA PHE A 28 0.90 1.86 9.66
C PHE A 28 2.27 1.93 10.36
N GLU A 29 3.07 0.87 10.26
CA GLU A 29 4.28 0.67 11.06
C GLU A 29 5.41 1.61 10.61
N ASP A 30 5.83 1.47 9.35
CA ASP A 30 6.76 2.38 8.70
C ASP A 30 6.57 2.32 7.18
N PHE A 31 7.26 3.19 6.47
CA PHE A 31 7.07 3.37 5.03
C PHE A 31 7.29 2.10 4.19
N PHE A 32 8.24 1.25 4.57
CA PHE A 32 8.59 0.04 3.80
C PHE A 32 7.92 -1.22 4.36
N ARG A 33 7.74 -1.29 5.68
CA ARG A 33 7.03 -2.40 6.33
C ARG A 33 5.52 -2.31 6.16
N VAL A 34 4.97 -1.12 5.93
CA VAL A 34 3.54 -0.85 5.76
C VAL A 34 2.72 -1.15 7.01
N LEU A 35 2.60 -2.42 7.39
CA LEU A 35 1.91 -2.89 8.58
C LEU A 35 2.70 -3.99 9.28
N ASN A 36 2.47 -4.13 10.58
CA ASN A 36 2.91 -5.29 11.34
C ASN A 36 1.92 -6.43 11.11
N ILE A 37 2.37 -7.50 10.44
CA ILE A 37 1.49 -8.59 9.98
C ILE A 37 0.85 -9.34 11.17
N ASP A 38 1.61 -9.58 12.24
CA ASP A 38 1.11 -10.32 13.41
C ASP A 38 0.02 -9.54 14.16
N ASN A 39 0.22 -8.23 14.33
CA ASN A 39 -0.79 -7.34 14.88
C ASN A 39 -2.02 -7.25 13.95
N PHE A 40 -1.80 -7.28 12.63
CA PHE A 40 -2.89 -7.27 11.65
C PHE A 40 -3.72 -8.56 11.72
N PHE A 41 -3.10 -9.74 11.85
CA PHE A 41 -3.82 -10.99 12.10
C PHE A 41 -4.66 -10.92 13.37
N THR A 42 -4.03 -10.54 14.48
CA THR A 42 -4.70 -10.43 15.78
C THR A 42 -5.92 -9.50 15.70
N MET A 43 -5.78 -8.40 14.96
CA MET A 43 -6.87 -7.46 14.73
C MET A 43 -7.99 -8.07 13.88
N MET A 44 -7.67 -8.70 12.74
CA MET A 44 -8.65 -9.31 11.85
C MET A 44 -9.40 -10.47 12.53
N GLU A 45 -8.68 -11.35 13.20
CA GLU A 45 -9.26 -12.47 13.97
C GLU A 45 -10.22 -11.98 15.05
N LYS A 46 -9.84 -10.93 15.77
CA LYS A 46 -10.70 -10.32 16.80
C LYS A 46 -11.93 -9.67 16.22
N GLN A 47 -11.81 -8.89 15.14
CA GLN A 47 -12.94 -8.17 14.56
C GLN A 47 -13.93 -9.11 13.89
N LEU A 48 -13.43 -10.14 13.19
CA LEU A 48 -14.29 -11.12 12.51
C LEU A 48 -14.73 -12.28 13.43
N ASN A 49 -14.16 -12.38 14.64
CA ASN A 49 -14.35 -13.50 15.57
C ASN A 49 -13.99 -14.85 14.93
N ILE A 50 -12.79 -14.94 14.35
CA ILE A 50 -12.28 -16.12 13.62
C ILE A 50 -10.87 -16.48 14.08
N LYS A 51 -10.38 -17.63 13.61
CA LYS A 51 -8.95 -17.95 13.59
C LYS A 51 -8.53 -18.29 12.17
N PHE A 52 -7.40 -17.76 11.75
CA PHE A 52 -6.80 -18.15 10.47
C PHE A 52 -6.08 -19.49 10.62
N ASN A 53 -6.14 -20.29 9.57
CA ASN A 53 -5.27 -21.45 9.44
C ASN A 53 -3.94 -21.04 8.77
N PHE A 54 -2.96 -21.95 8.78
CA PHE A 54 -1.64 -21.71 8.21
C PHE A 54 -1.69 -21.23 6.74
N ASN A 55 -2.54 -21.82 5.90
CA ASN A 55 -2.62 -21.44 4.49
C ASN A 55 -3.18 -20.01 4.33
N GLN A 56 -4.17 -19.64 5.12
CA GLN A 56 -4.73 -18.29 5.13
C GLN A 56 -3.71 -17.27 5.63
N GLU A 57 -2.94 -17.60 6.66
CA GLU A 57 -1.85 -16.72 7.11
C GLU A 57 -0.78 -16.54 6.05
N GLN A 58 -0.38 -17.60 5.34
CA GLN A 58 0.60 -17.50 4.26
C GLN A 58 0.08 -16.63 3.12
N ASP A 59 -1.16 -16.84 2.70
CA ASP A 59 -1.79 -16.03 1.66
C ASP A 59 -1.80 -14.53 2.01
N ILE A 60 -2.17 -14.19 3.25
CA ILE A 60 -2.14 -12.80 3.74
C ILE A 60 -0.71 -12.25 3.75
N LYS A 61 0.27 -13.04 4.20
CA LYS A 61 1.69 -12.64 4.20
C LYS A 61 2.15 -12.34 2.78
N GLU A 62 1.85 -13.20 1.83
CA GLU A 62 2.21 -13.01 0.41
C GLU A 62 1.58 -11.75 -0.17
N LYS A 63 0.30 -11.49 0.12
CA LYS A 63 -0.39 -10.27 -0.32
C LYS A 63 0.23 -9.00 0.27
N VAL A 64 0.61 -9.02 1.55
CA VAL A 64 1.33 -7.89 2.18
C VAL A 64 2.73 -7.73 1.59
N LEU A 65 3.46 -8.82 1.33
CA LEU A 65 4.77 -8.78 0.70
C LEU A 65 4.71 -8.13 -0.69
N LYS A 66 3.74 -8.50 -1.53
CA LYS A 66 3.53 -7.87 -2.85
C LYS A 66 3.32 -6.35 -2.74
N ILE A 67 2.58 -5.88 -1.73
CA ILE A 67 2.39 -4.43 -1.50
C ILE A 67 3.73 -3.77 -1.17
N ARG A 68 4.55 -4.38 -0.30
CA ARG A 68 5.87 -3.86 0.08
C ARG A 68 6.83 -3.85 -1.10
N GLU A 69 6.85 -4.92 -1.89
CA GLU A 69 7.67 -5.04 -3.10
C GLU A 69 7.42 -3.89 -4.07
N TRP A 70 6.17 -3.48 -4.28
CA TRP A 70 5.87 -2.35 -5.15
C TRP A 70 6.36 -1.01 -4.61
N ILE A 71 6.34 -0.80 -3.29
CA ILE A 71 6.94 0.40 -2.67
C ILE A 71 8.45 0.38 -2.88
N GLU A 72 9.10 -0.73 -2.56
CA GLU A 72 10.55 -0.87 -2.69
C GLU A 72 11.03 -0.72 -4.13
N PHE A 73 10.31 -1.33 -5.08
CA PHE A 73 10.57 -1.19 -6.51
C PHE A 73 10.58 0.28 -6.94
N ASN A 74 9.51 1.03 -6.62
CA ASN A 74 9.38 2.44 -6.99
C ASN A 74 10.41 3.34 -6.30
N ILE A 75 10.77 3.06 -5.04
CA ILE A 75 11.78 3.87 -4.33
C ILE A 75 13.21 3.53 -4.78
N ASN A 76 13.47 2.28 -5.18
CA ASN A 76 14.79 1.87 -5.66
C ASN A 76 15.25 2.68 -6.87
N ASP A 77 14.32 3.08 -7.75
CA ASP A 77 14.60 3.92 -8.92
C ASP A 77 15.11 5.32 -8.56
N ILE A 78 14.84 5.79 -7.34
CA ILE A 78 15.13 7.17 -6.91
C ILE A 78 16.01 7.26 -5.66
N LYS A 79 16.45 6.13 -5.10
CA LYS A 79 17.16 6.09 -3.81
C LYS A 79 18.45 6.90 -3.77
N GLU A 80 19.10 7.05 -4.93
CA GLU A 80 20.38 7.76 -5.09
C GLU A 80 20.20 9.25 -5.41
N ILE A 81 18.97 9.72 -5.59
CA ILE A 81 18.70 11.12 -5.87
C ILE A 81 19.06 11.96 -4.63
N GLU A 82 20.06 12.81 -4.79
CA GLU A 82 20.34 13.87 -3.83
C GLU A 82 19.33 15.02 -3.99
N LEU A 83 18.71 15.40 -2.88
CA LEU A 83 17.72 16.46 -2.78
C LEU A 83 18.31 17.67 -2.06
N GLN A 84 18.05 18.85 -2.63
CA GLN A 84 18.34 20.11 -1.97
C GLN A 84 17.26 20.45 -0.93
N LEU A 85 17.58 21.28 0.06
CA LEU A 85 16.67 21.69 1.15
C LEU A 85 15.34 22.28 0.63
N ASN A 86 15.38 23.06 -0.45
CA ASN A 86 14.20 23.65 -1.10
C ASN A 86 13.34 22.63 -1.87
N GLU A 87 13.83 21.39 -2.07
CA GLU A 87 13.12 20.31 -2.74
C GLU A 87 12.44 19.35 -1.75
N MET A 88 12.68 19.51 -0.45
CA MET A 88 12.16 18.58 0.57
C MET A 88 10.63 18.51 0.60
N ASN A 89 9.94 19.63 0.32
CA ASN A 89 8.47 19.64 0.22
C ASN A 89 7.96 18.72 -0.90
N LYS A 90 8.73 18.53 -1.98
CA LYS A 90 8.37 17.62 -3.08
C LYS A 90 8.46 16.16 -2.60
N LEU A 91 9.48 15.84 -1.80
CA LEU A 91 9.61 14.53 -1.18
C LEU A 91 8.50 14.27 -0.17
N ASP A 92 8.18 15.26 0.67
CA ASP A 92 7.07 15.15 1.65
C ASP A 92 5.74 14.86 0.93
N ASN A 93 5.50 15.52 -0.21
CA ASN A 93 4.35 15.24 -1.05
C ASN A 93 4.37 13.80 -1.60
N LEU A 94 5.49 13.34 -2.14
CA LEU A 94 5.61 11.95 -2.63
C LEU A 94 5.30 10.94 -1.52
N ILE A 95 5.93 11.08 -0.35
CA ILE A 95 5.72 10.22 0.82
C ILE A 95 4.24 10.22 1.22
N HIS A 96 3.62 11.40 1.23
CA HIS A 96 2.21 11.54 1.57
C HIS A 96 1.29 10.81 0.58
N MET A 97 1.54 10.95 -0.72
CA MET A 97 0.74 10.28 -1.74
C MET A 97 0.90 8.77 -1.69
N ILE A 98 2.14 8.26 -1.55
CA ILE A 98 2.39 6.82 -1.38
C ILE A 98 1.67 6.30 -0.13
N TYR A 99 1.72 7.03 0.99
CA TYR A 99 0.96 6.68 2.19
C TYR A 99 -0.55 6.59 1.94
N ILE A 100 -1.13 7.53 1.17
CA ILE A 100 -2.55 7.51 0.81
C ILE A 100 -2.87 6.25 -0.01
N GLU A 101 -2.06 5.93 -1.02
CA GLU A 101 -2.28 4.75 -1.85
C GLU A 101 -2.12 3.46 -1.06
N THR A 102 -1.13 3.38 -0.18
CA THR A 102 -0.92 2.23 0.71
C THR A 102 -2.10 2.06 1.66
N LYS A 103 -2.61 3.14 2.24
CA LYS A 103 -3.83 3.09 3.05
C LYS A 103 -5.03 2.55 2.24
N LYS A 104 -5.18 2.98 0.99
CA LYS A 104 -6.27 2.52 0.11
C LYS A 104 -6.17 1.04 -0.22
N ILE A 105 -5.00 0.52 -0.59
CA ILE A 105 -4.85 -0.92 -0.91
C ILE A 105 -5.07 -1.80 0.33
N ILE A 106 -4.65 -1.36 1.51
CA ILE A 106 -4.94 -2.11 2.75
C ILE A 106 -6.44 -2.06 3.07
N ASN A 107 -7.06 -0.88 3.09
CA ASN A 107 -8.46 -0.74 3.48
C ASN A 107 -9.44 -1.31 2.46
N ASN A 108 -9.27 -0.95 1.19
CA ASN A 108 -10.23 -1.26 0.11
C ASN A 108 -9.79 -2.43 -0.76
N GLY A 109 -8.62 -3.01 -0.48
CA GLY A 109 -8.11 -4.23 -1.10
C GLY A 109 -8.04 -5.35 -0.06
N LEU A 110 -7.01 -5.32 0.79
CA LEU A 110 -6.71 -6.43 1.72
C LEU A 110 -7.82 -6.70 2.74
N ILE A 111 -8.35 -5.67 3.42
CA ILE A 111 -9.42 -5.86 4.42
C ILE A 111 -10.72 -6.33 3.74
N VAL A 112 -11.08 -5.74 2.60
CA VAL A 112 -12.26 -6.17 1.81
C VAL A 112 -12.10 -7.61 1.34
N TYR A 113 -10.95 -7.95 0.75
CA TYR A 113 -10.59 -9.31 0.36
C TYR A 113 -10.83 -10.30 1.51
N LEU A 114 -10.25 -10.03 2.69
CA LEU A 114 -10.35 -10.94 3.84
C LEU A 114 -11.75 -11.04 4.41
N PHE A 115 -12.51 -9.95 4.40
CA PHE A 115 -13.89 -9.96 4.84
C PHE A 115 -14.75 -10.85 3.93
N TYR A 116 -14.69 -10.62 2.61
CA TYR A 116 -15.49 -11.33 1.62
C TYR A 116 -15.07 -12.80 1.46
N GLU A 117 -13.77 -13.08 1.57
CA GLU A 117 -13.24 -14.45 1.60
C GLU A 117 -13.82 -15.22 2.79
N LYS A 118 -13.96 -14.55 3.95
CA LYS A 118 -14.47 -15.19 5.16
C LYS A 118 -15.97 -15.49 5.11
N ILE A 119 -16.76 -14.60 4.51
CA ILE A 119 -18.20 -14.80 4.36
C ILE A 119 -18.56 -15.61 3.10
N HIS A 120 -17.56 -16.01 2.31
CA HIS A 120 -17.72 -16.77 1.06
C HIS A 120 -18.63 -16.08 0.05
N MET A 121 -18.44 -14.77 -0.14
CA MET A 121 -19.22 -13.96 -1.10
C MET A 121 -18.32 -13.30 -2.14
N SER A 122 -18.86 -13.16 -3.35
CA SER A 122 -18.27 -12.32 -4.39
C SER A 122 -18.33 -10.84 -4.03
N ILE A 123 -17.45 -10.04 -4.63
CA ILE A 123 -17.37 -8.61 -4.43
C ILE A 123 -17.94 -7.89 -5.64
N GLU A 124 -18.96 -7.05 -5.45
CA GLU A 124 -19.47 -6.17 -6.50
C GLU A 124 -18.63 -4.90 -6.58
N TYR A 125 -18.07 -4.61 -7.75
CA TYR A 125 -17.27 -3.43 -8.00
C TYR A 125 -17.51 -2.89 -9.41
N ASN A 126 -17.88 -1.61 -9.51
CA ASN A 126 -18.20 -0.93 -10.78
C ASN A 126 -19.21 -1.71 -11.65
N GLY A 127 -20.23 -2.32 -11.03
CA GLY A 127 -21.29 -3.08 -11.72
C GLY A 127 -20.87 -4.48 -12.19
N ASN A 128 -19.68 -4.97 -11.82
CA ASN A 128 -19.23 -6.33 -12.10
C ASN A 128 -19.02 -7.11 -10.79
N LEU A 129 -19.27 -8.42 -10.84
CA LEU A 129 -18.97 -9.35 -9.76
C LEU A 129 -17.59 -9.95 -9.96
N TYR A 130 -16.78 -9.89 -8.92
CA TYR A 130 -15.45 -10.50 -8.86
C TYR A 130 -15.43 -11.57 -7.78
N ASP A 131 -14.67 -12.64 -8.00
CA ASP A 131 -14.17 -13.39 -6.85
C ASP A 131 -13.16 -12.55 -6.05
N THR A 132 -12.85 -13.01 -4.86
CA THR A 132 -12.02 -12.29 -3.88
C THR A 132 -10.60 -12.08 -4.38
N GLU A 133 -10.02 -13.08 -5.06
CA GLU A 133 -8.65 -13.04 -5.57
C GLU A 133 -8.52 -12.09 -6.77
N ASP A 134 -9.44 -12.19 -7.74
CA ASP A 134 -9.51 -11.28 -8.88
C ASP A 134 -9.70 -9.84 -8.43
N PHE A 135 -10.55 -9.61 -7.43
CA PHE A 135 -10.74 -8.29 -6.85
C PHE A 135 -9.44 -7.76 -6.22
N PHE A 136 -8.74 -8.58 -5.44
CA PHE A 136 -7.49 -8.15 -4.82
C PHE A 136 -6.43 -7.82 -5.87
N ASN A 137 -6.29 -8.65 -6.91
CA ASN A 137 -5.35 -8.44 -8.01
C ASN A 137 -5.68 -7.16 -8.80
N LEU A 138 -6.96 -6.85 -9.02
CA LEU A 138 -7.40 -5.59 -9.60
C LEU A 138 -6.97 -4.38 -8.75
N LYS A 139 -7.15 -4.47 -7.42
CA LYS A 139 -6.72 -3.39 -6.51
C LYS A 139 -5.20 -3.24 -6.47
N LEU A 140 -4.46 -4.34 -6.51
CA LEU A 140 -3.01 -4.35 -6.54
C LEU A 140 -2.46 -3.72 -7.82
N ALA A 141 -3.05 -4.02 -8.98
CA ALA A 141 -2.69 -3.40 -10.26
C ALA A 141 -2.91 -1.88 -10.21
N LYS A 142 -4.06 -1.43 -9.71
CA LYS A 142 -4.35 0.00 -9.53
C LYS A 142 -3.37 0.67 -8.55
N TYR A 143 -3.02 -0.02 -7.47
CA TYR A 143 -2.04 0.47 -6.50
C TYR A 143 -0.69 0.72 -7.17
N LYS A 144 -0.20 -0.25 -7.96
CA LYS A 144 1.03 -0.13 -8.75
C LYS A 144 0.99 1.10 -9.66
N GLU A 145 -0.06 1.24 -10.47
CA GLU A 145 -0.21 2.36 -11.41
C GLU A 145 -0.16 3.73 -10.71
N GLU A 146 -0.82 3.87 -9.56
CA GLU A 146 -0.79 5.14 -8.82
C GLU A 146 0.57 5.41 -8.19
N LEU A 147 1.30 4.39 -7.70
CA LEU A 147 2.68 4.58 -7.21
C LEU A 147 3.60 5.11 -8.32
N GLU A 148 3.57 4.47 -9.50
CA GLU A 148 4.39 4.86 -10.65
C GLU A 148 4.06 6.28 -11.11
N LYS A 149 2.78 6.64 -11.12
CA LYS A 149 2.31 8.00 -11.44
C LYS A 149 2.81 9.04 -10.43
N HIS A 150 2.72 8.75 -9.13
CA HIS A 150 3.22 9.68 -8.10
C HIS A 150 4.74 9.85 -8.20
N LEU A 151 5.46 8.77 -8.47
CA LEU A 151 6.90 8.78 -8.72
C LEU A 151 7.24 9.64 -9.95
N PHE A 152 6.54 9.44 -11.06
CA PHE A 152 6.72 10.22 -12.28
C PHE A 152 6.49 11.72 -12.05
N VAL A 153 5.42 12.08 -11.32
CA VAL A 153 5.15 13.48 -10.95
C VAL A 153 6.26 14.06 -10.10
N PHE A 154 6.76 13.30 -9.12
CA PHE A 154 7.89 13.71 -8.29
C PHE A 154 9.14 13.96 -9.13
N LEU A 155 9.53 13.02 -9.99
CA LEU A 155 10.69 13.15 -10.87
C LEU A 155 10.59 14.38 -11.79
N ARG A 156 9.42 14.59 -12.40
CA ARG A 156 9.16 15.75 -13.23
C ARG A 156 9.26 17.06 -12.43
N SER A 157 8.79 17.06 -11.18
CA SER A 157 8.86 18.24 -10.31
C SER A 157 10.28 18.62 -9.92
N LEU A 158 11.25 17.70 -9.99
CA LEU A 158 12.66 17.97 -9.75
C LEU A 158 13.38 18.59 -10.96
N ASN A 159 12.71 18.78 -12.11
CA ASN A 159 13.32 19.23 -13.37
C ASN A 159 14.56 18.41 -13.79
N LYS A 160 14.73 17.20 -13.25
CA LYS A 160 15.79 16.27 -13.65
C LYS A 160 15.33 15.57 -14.94
N ASN A 161 15.46 16.26 -16.07
CA ASN A 161 15.04 15.82 -17.41
C ASN A 161 15.75 14.55 -17.93
N ASN A 162 16.67 13.96 -17.16
CA ASN A 162 17.52 12.83 -17.60
C ASN A 162 17.02 11.44 -17.17
N ILE A 163 15.89 11.30 -16.47
CA ILE A 163 15.31 9.98 -16.11
C ILE A 163 14.18 9.64 -17.10
N LYS A 164 14.44 9.84 -18.40
CA LYS A 164 13.43 9.67 -19.47
C LYS A 164 13.52 8.35 -20.23
N GLU A 165 14.49 7.48 -19.94
CA GLU A 165 14.71 6.30 -20.80
C GLU A 165 13.95 5.03 -20.37
N ASN A 166 13.35 4.96 -19.17
CA ASN A 166 12.69 3.73 -18.69
C ASN A 166 11.17 3.80 -18.49
N TYR A 167 10.53 4.95 -18.75
CA TYR A 167 9.07 5.07 -18.68
C TYR A 167 8.49 5.44 -20.06
N SER A 168 8.59 4.51 -21.00
CA SER A 168 7.76 4.52 -22.21
C SER A 168 6.49 3.70 -21.95
N LEU A 169 5.36 4.38 -22.19
CA LEU A 169 3.96 3.93 -22.19
C LEU A 169 3.74 2.46 -22.57
#